data_AF-A0A376WYF2-F1
#
_entry.id   AF-A0A376WYF2-F1
#
_cell.length_a   1.000
_cell.length_b   1.000
_cell.length_c   1.000
_cell.angle_alpha   90.00
_cell.angle_beta   90.00
_cell.angle_gamma   90.00
#
_symmetry.space_group_name_H-M   'P 1'
#
loop_
_entity.id
_entity.type
_entity.pdbx_description
1 polymer ?
#
loop_
_entity_poly.entity_id
_entity_poly.type
_entity_poly.pdbx_seq_one_letter_code
_entity_poly.pdbx_strand_id
1 'polypeptide(L)'
;MRGGASGGEHDYRKPVLSTGTNLHQQRIAIERKQLDDFFELDDNFHQLLTQIADCQLAWDTIENLKATVDRVRYMSFDHVSPPEMLLRQHLDIFSALQKRDGDAVERAMTQHLQEISESVRQIRQENSDWFSEE
;
A
#
# COMPACT_ATOMS: atom_id res chain seq x y z
N MET A 1 19.65 36.96 23.63
CA MET A 1 19.85 36.92 22.16
C MET A 1 19.01 35.79 21.61
N ARG A 2 18.22 36.07 20.58
CA ARG A 2 17.29 35.13 19.92
C ARG A 2 18.08 34.04 19.18
N GLY A 3 17.69 32.80 19.34
CA GLY A 3 18.06 31.70 18.45
C GLY A 3 16.79 31.05 17.93
N GLY A 4 16.29 31.53 16.80
CA GLY A 4 15.25 30.86 16.03
C GLY A 4 15.90 29.95 14.99
N ALA A 5 15.40 28.73 14.89
CA ALA A 5 15.53 27.86 13.73
C ALA A 5 14.13 27.26 13.51
N SER A 6 13.32 27.92 12.68
CA SER A 6 13.06 27.52 11.29
C SER A 6 12.50 26.09 11.21
N GLY A 7 11.23 25.92 11.61
CA GLY A 7 10.44 24.78 11.20
C GLY A 7 10.25 24.85 9.69
N GLY A 8 10.87 23.92 8.96
CA GLY A 8 10.63 23.77 7.53
C GLY A 8 9.17 23.41 7.33
N GLU A 9 8.44 24.25 6.60
CA GLU A 9 7.05 23.98 6.22
C GLU A 9 7.08 22.82 5.22
N HIS A 10 6.92 21.59 5.72
CA HIS A 10 6.86 20.40 4.86
C HIS A 10 5.63 20.55 3.97
N ASP A 11 5.83 20.65 2.65
CA ASP A 11 4.75 20.87 1.69
C ASP A 11 3.97 19.56 1.49
N TYR A 12 3.06 19.27 2.42
CA TYR A 12 2.17 18.10 2.39
C TYR A 12 1.27 18.05 1.15
N ARG A 13 1.22 19.10 0.31
CA ARG A 13 0.39 19.10 -0.92
C ARG A 13 1.01 18.30 -2.06
N LYS A 14 2.35 18.20 -2.11
CA LYS A 14 3.05 17.46 -3.17
C LYS A 14 2.80 15.94 -3.09
N PRO A 15 2.95 15.28 -1.92
CA PRO A 15 2.69 13.85 -1.81
C PRO A 15 1.25 13.49 -2.20
N VAL A 16 0.26 14.29 -1.80
CA VAL A 16 -1.17 14.03 -2.10
C VAL A 16 -1.49 14.09 -3.60
N LEU A 17 -0.91 15.05 -4.34
CA LEU A 17 -1.07 15.11 -5.80
C LEU A 17 -0.37 13.94 -6.50
N SER A 18 0.80 13.55 -6.00
CA SER A 18 1.52 12.36 -6.47
C SER A 18 0.71 11.08 -6.26
N THR A 19 0.01 10.95 -5.12
CA THR A 19 -0.85 9.79 -4.84
C THR A 19 -1.97 9.63 -5.87
N GLY A 20 -2.67 10.72 -6.23
CA GLY A 20 -3.71 10.66 -7.27
C GLY A 20 -3.17 10.24 -8.64
N THR A 21 -1.97 10.70 -9.00
CA THR A 21 -1.30 10.31 -10.25
C THR A 21 -0.89 8.84 -10.22
N ASN A 22 -0.31 8.37 -9.12
CA ASN A 22 0.06 6.96 -8.92
C ASN A 22 -1.16 6.03 -9.10
N LEU A 23 -2.29 6.35 -8.48
CA LEU A 23 -3.54 5.57 -8.61
C LEU A 23 -4.07 5.51 -10.05
N HIS A 24 -3.88 6.58 -10.82
CA HIS A 24 -4.22 6.58 -12.24
C HIS A 24 -3.30 5.64 -13.02
N GLN A 25 -2.00 5.61 -12.72
CA GLN A 25 -1.07 4.68 -13.35
C GLN A 25 -1.35 3.23 -12.96
N GLN A 26 -1.72 2.95 -11.71
CA GLN A 26 -2.10 1.59 -11.28
C GLN A 26 -3.27 1.07 -12.13
N ARG A 27 -4.28 1.91 -12.37
CA ARG A 27 -5.40 1.56 -13.26
C ARG A 27 -4.94 1.26 -14.68
N ILE A 28 -4.07 2.09 -15.25
CA ILE A 28 -3.52 1.85 -16.59
C ILE A 28 -2.76 0.52 -16.64
N ALA A 29 -1.93 0.22 -15.63
CA ALA A 29 -1.17 -1.02 -15.54
C ALA A 29 -2.11 -2.24 -15.52
N ILE A 30 -3.19 -2.19 -14.74
CA ILE A 30 -4.24 -3.22 -14.71
C ILE A 30 -4.90 -3.38 -16.08
N GLU A 31 -5.38 -2.29 -16.69
CA GLU A 31 -6.05 -2.30 -18.00
C GLU A 31 -5.15 -2.91 -19.10
N ARG A 32 -3.83 -2.68 -19.00
CA ARG A 32 -2.82 -3.21 -19.92
C ARG A 32 -2.27 -4.57 -19.52
N LYS A 33 -2.73 -5.14 -18.40
CA LYS A 33 -2.26 -6.43 -17.84
C LYS A 33 -0.75 -6.44 -17.56
N GLN A 34 -0.22 -5.30 -17.10
CA GLN A 34 1.18 -5.12 -16.72
C GLN A 34 1.29 -5.28 -15.21
N LEU A 35 1.41 -6.54 -14.74
CA LEU A 35 1.37 -6.86 -13.32
C LEU A 35 2.59 -6.31 -12.55
N ASP A 36 3.78 -6.42 -13.13
CA ASP A 36 5.01 -5.90 -12.53
C ASP A 36 4.93 -4.38 -12.31
N ASP A 37 4.45 -3.65 -13.32
CA ASP A 37 4.22 -2.20 -13.24
C ASP A 37 3.21 -1.87 -12.13
N PHE A 38 2.15 -2.67 -11.97
CA PHE A 38 1.18 -2.49 -10.89
C PHE A 38 1.83 -2.65 -9.51
N PHE A 39 2.66 -3.67 -9.30
CA PHE A 39 3.32 -3.89 -8.00
C PHE A 39 4.36 -2.83 -7.67
N GLU A 40 5.11 -2.32 -8.65
CA GLU A 40 6.01 -1.18 -8.44
C GLU A 40 5.23 0.08 -8.03
N LEU A 41 4.09 0.33 -8.68
CA LEU A 41 3.22 1.46 -8.36
C LEU A 41 2.53 1.28 -7.00
N ASP A 42 2.19 0.07 -6.61
CA ASP A 42 1.69 -0.27 -5.28
C ASP A 42 2.72 0.07 -4.20
N ASP A 43 3.98 -0.35 -4.35
CA ASP A 43 5.03 -0.02 -3.39
C ASP A 43 5.22 1.51 -3.27
N ASN A 44 5.21 2.20 -4.41
CA ASN A 44 5.31 3.65 -4.43
C ASN A 44 4.09 4.33 -3.76
N PHE A 45 2.89 3.77 -3.90
CA PHE A 45 1.70 4.25 -3.21
C PHE A 45 1.87 4.17 -1.70
N HIS A 46 2.33 3.02 -1.19
CA HIS A 46 2.62 2.83 0.24
C HIS A 46 3.68 3.82 0.74
N GLN A 47 4.76 4.04 -0.02
CA GLN A 47 5.79 5.01 0.32
C GLN A 47 5.26 6.46 0.36
N LEU A 48 4.36 6.83 -0.54
CA LEU A 48 3.71 8.15 -0.52
C LEU A 48 2.83 8.31 0.73
N LEU A 49 2.12 7.25 1.15
CA LEU A 49 1.30 7.29 2.37
C LEU A 49 2.15 7.47 3.63
N THR A 50 3.28 6.80 3.74
CA THR A 50 4.18 6.94 4.90
C THR A 50 4.81 8.33 4.97
N GLN A 51 5.11 8.94 3.81
CA GLN A 51 5.54 10.35 3.73
C GLN A 51 4.43 11.32 4.15
N ILE A 52 3.19 11.09 3.73
CA ILE A 52 2.03 11.90 4.16
C ILE A 52 1.85 11.82 5.68
N ALA A 53 2.03 10.63 6.26
CA ALA A 53 1.92 10.38 7.68
C ALA A 53 3.15 10.81 8.51
N ASP A 54 4.22 11.30 7.87
CA ASP A 54 5.52 11.59 8.49
C ASP A 54 6.06 10.41 9.34
N CYS A 55 5.91 9.19 8.81
CA CYS A 55 6.21 7.94 9.52
C CYS A 55 7.15 7.05 8.70
N GLN A 56 8.44 7.40 8.69
CA GLN A 56 9.46 6.64 7.96
C GLN A 56 9.58 5.18 8.42
N LEU A 57 9.42 4.91 9.72
CA LEU A 57 9.49 3.56 10.28
C LEU A 57 8.46 2.60 9.65
N ALA A 58 7.29 3.10 9.24
CA ALA A 58 6.29 2.29 8.56
C ALA A 58 6.79 1.83 7.18
N TRP A 59 7.49 2.69 6.43
CA TRP A 59 8.11 2.30 5.16
C TRP A 59 9.21 1.28 5.38
N ASP A 60 10.11 1.53 6.32
CA ASP A 60 11.23 0.62 6.61
C ASP A 60 10.72 -0.78 7.00
N THR A 61 9.58 -0.86 7.70
CA THR A 61 8.93 -2.14 8.04
C THR A 61 8.42 -2.88 6.80
N ILE A 62 7.76 -2.17 5.88
CA ILE A 62 7.27 -2.74 4.61
C ILE A 62 8.45 -3.21 3.76
N GLU A 63 9.48 -2.39 3.62
CA GLU A 63 10.67 -2.68 2.81
C GLU A 63 11.43 -3.91 3.35
N ASN A 64 11.57 -4.04 4.67
CA ASN A 64 12.20 -5.21 5.28
C ASN A 64 11.43 -6.52 5.06
N LEU A 65 10.12 -6.45 4.84
CA LEU A 65 9.27 -7.61 4.58
C LEU A 65 8.99 -7.82 3.09
N LYS A 66 9.57 -6.99 2.22
CA LYS A 66 9.19 -6.90 0.81
C LYS A 66 9.29 -8.23 0.06
N ALA A 67 10.38 -8.97 0.24
CA ALA A 67 10.55 -10.25 -0.44
C ALA A 67 9.43 -11.27 -0.10
N THR A 68 8.97 -11.26 1.16
CA THR A 68 7.85 -12.12 1.60
C THR A 68 6.53 -11.62 1.04
N VAL A 69 6.28 -10.31 1.10
CA VAL A 69 5.06 -9.68 0.57
C VAL A 69 4.92 -9.91 -0.93
N ASP A 70 6.00 -9.71 -1.70
CA ASP A 70 6.02 -9.90 -3.15
C ASP A 70 5.68 -11.35 -3.50
N ARG A 71 6.28 -12.33 -2.81
CA ARG A 71 5.97 -13.74 -3.02
C ARG A 71 4.48 -14.04 -2.82
N VAL A 72 3.89 -13.52 -1.74
CA VAL A 72 2.45 -13.68 -1.45
C VAL A 72 1.61 -13.05 -2.54
N ARG A 73 1.93 -11.81 -2.96
CA ARG A 73 1.22 -11.11 -4.05
C ARG A 73 1.20 -11.92 -5.34
N TYR A 74 2.35 -12.45 -5.77
CA TYR A 74 2.42 -13.28 -6.98
C TYR A 74 1.69 -14.62 -6.87
N MET A 75 1.50 -15.14 -5.66
CA MET A 75 0.78 -16.40 -5.44
C MET A 75 -0.73 -16.20 -5.32
N SER A 76 -1.20 -14.99 -4.98
CA SER A 76 -2.60 -14.73 -4.68
C SER A 76 -3.32 -13.78 -5.65
N PHE A 77 -2.60 -13.13 -6.58
CA PHE A 77 -3.18 -12.09 -7.45
C PHE A 77 -4.28 -12.58 -8.40
N ASP A 78 -4.33 -13.86 -8.72
CA ASP A 78 -5.29 -14.41 -9.68
C ASP A 78 -6.61 -14.86 -9.02
N HIS A 79 -6.68 -15.01 -7.69
CA HIS A 79 -7.87 -15.54 -7.03
C HIS A 79 -8.17 -15.04 -5.60
N VAL A 80 -7.22 -14.47 -4.84
CA VAL A 80 -7.48 -13.96 -3.47
C VAL A 80 -7.46 -12.45 -3.40
N SER A 81 -6.37 -11.83 -3.89
CA SER A 81 -6.18 -10.38 -3.80
C SER A 81 -5.85 -9.79 -5.17
N PRO A 82 -6.82 -9.78 -6.10
CA PRO A 82 -6.57 -9.32 -7.46
C PRO A 82 -6.27 -7.82 -7.52
N PRO A 83 -5.44 -7.37 -8.49
CA PRO A 83 -5.08 -5.95 -8.63
C PRO A 83 -6.27 -5.00 -8.67
N GLU A 84 -7.40 -5.38 -9.28
CA GLU A 84 -8.62 -4.58 -9.34
C GLU A 84 -9.23 -4.34 -7.94
N MET A 85 -9.14 -5.33 -7.06
CA MET A 85 -9.59 -5.22 -5.67
C MET A 85 -8.65 -4.30 -4.89
N LEU A 86 -7.35 -4.50 -5.00
CA LEU A 86 -6.34 -3.68 -4.33
C LEU A 86 -6.44 -2.21 -4.75
N LEU A 87 -6.57 -1.94 -6.06
CA LEU A 87 -6.80 -0.58 -6.57
C LEU A 87 -8.06 0.05 -5.96
N ARG A 88 -9.15 -0.71 -5.78
CA ARG A 88 -10.36 -0.19 -5.14
C ARG A 88 -10.09 0.23 -3.70
N GLN A 89 -9.39 -0.60 -2.94
CA GLN A 89 -9.02 -0.27 -1.56
C GLN A 89 -8.07 0.94 -1.49
N HIS A 90 -7.11 1.06 -2.41
CA HIS A 90 -6.25 2.23 -2.50
C HIS A 90 -7.05 3.51 -2.77
N LEU A 91 -8.06 3.44 -3.64
CA LEU A 91 -8.98 4.57 -3.90
C LEU A 91 -9.79 4.93 -2.66
N ASP A 92 -10.23 3.96 -1.86
CA ASP A 92 -10.96 4.20 -0.61
C ASP A 92 -10.09 4.91 0.43
N ILE A 93 -8.84 4.46 0.61
CA ILE A 93 -7.85 5.12 1.47
C ILE A 93 -7.62 6.56 1.00
N PHE A 94 -7.39 6.77 -0.30
CA PHE A 94 -7.14 8.10 -0.85
C PHE A 94 -8.35 9.03 -0.71
N SER A 95 -9.57 8.51 -0.92
CA SER A 95 -10.82 9.26 -0.73
C SER A 95 -10.98 9.72 0.73
N ALA A 96 -10.67 8.86 1.70
CA ALA A 96 -10.68 9.22 3.12
C ALA A 96 -9.63 10.28 3.46
N LEU A 97 -8.42 10.16 2.90
CA LEU A 97 -7.35 11.16 3.05
C LEU A 97 -7.75 12.53 2.49
N GLN A 98 -8.37 12.57 1.30
CA GLN A 98 -8.84 13.82 0.69
C GLN A 98 -9.89 14.52 1.55
N LYS A 99 -10.73 13.75 2.25
CA LYS A 99 -11.74 14.27 3.19
C LYS A 99 -11.14 14.65 4.55
N ARG A 100 -9.88 14.30 4.82
CA ARG A 100 -9.21 14.46 6.13
C ARG A 100 -9.95 13.75 7.26
N ASP A 101 -10.57 12.61 6.94
CA ASP A 101 -11.30 11.78 7.90
C ASP A 101 -10.37 10.67 8.43
N GLY A 102 -9.73 10.93 9.58
CA GLY A 102 -8.75 10.03 10.17
C GLY A 102 -9.32 8.64 10.47
N ASP A 103 -10.52 8.58 11.04
CA ASP A 103 -11.17 7.31 11.37
C ASP A 103 -11.50 6.50 10.11
N ALA A 104 -11.90 7.17 9.03
CA ALA A 104 -12.13 6.50 7.75
C ALA A 104 -10.82 5.99 7.12
N VAL A 105 -9.72 6.74 7.23
CA VAL A 105 -8.40 6.29 6.77
C VAL A 105 -7.96 5.05 7.55
N GLU A 106 -8.10 5.05 8.87
CA GLU A 106 -7.73 3.90 9.73
C GLU A 106 -8.52 2.64 9.35
N ARG A 107 -9.84 2.75 9.19
CA ARG A 107 -10.68 1.62 8.78
C ARG A 107 -10.30 1.08 7.41
N ALA A 108 -10.09 1.96 6.43
CA ALA A 108 -9.74 1.57 5.07
C ALA A 108 -8.35 0.90 5.01
N MET A 109 -7.37 1.45 5.74
CA MET A 109 -6.03 0.88 5.83
C MET A 109 -6.03 -0.47 6.56
N THR A 110 -6.81 -0.60 7.63
CA THR A 110 -6.93 -1.87 8.36
C THR A 110 -7.52 -2.96 7.47
N GLN A 111 -8.57 -2.67 6.71
CA GLN A 111 -9.11 -3.60 5.72
C GLN A 111 -8.04 -3.98 4.68
N HIS A 112 -7.32 -2.99 4.15
CA HIS A 112 -6.29 -3.22 3.14
C HIS A 112 -5.17 -4.14 3.64
N LEU A 113 -4.67 -3.91 4.86
CA LEU A 113 -3.63 -4.73 5.48
C LEU A 113 -4.12 -6.12 5.87
N GLN A 114 -5.43 -6.35 6.03
CA GLN A 114 -5.97 -7.68 6.27
C GLN A 114 -5.84 -8.59 5.04
N GLU A 115 -5.86 -8.03 3.82
CA GLU A 115 -5.80 -8.82 2.58
C GLU A 115 -4.53 -9.66 2.45
N ILE A 116 -3.38 -9.15 2.93
CA ILE A 116 -2.14 -9.94 2.92
C ILE A 116 -2.24 -11.13 3.89
N SER A 117 -2.91 -10.96 5.03
CA SER A 117 -3.11 -12.02 6.02
C SER A 117 -4.08 -13.09 5.50
N GLU A 118 -5.15 -12.65 4.82
CA GLU A 118 -6.09 -13.53 4.11
C GLU A 118 -5.36 -14.33 3.03
N SER A 119 -4.57 -13.66 2.19
CA SER A 119 -3.74 -14.28 1.14
C SER A 119 -2.80 -15.34 1.71
N VAL A 120 -2.03 -15.01 2.76
CA VAL A 120 -1.11 -15.98 3.40
C VAL A 120 -1.86 -17.22 3.88
N ARG A 121 -3.00 -17.04 4.55
CA ARG A 121 -3.78 -18.17 5.06
C ARG A 121 -4.29 -19.05 3.92
N GLN A 122 -4.82 -18.43 2.86
CA GLN A 122 -5.36 -19.15 1.71
C GLN A 122 -4.27 -19.92 0.97
N ILE A 123 -3.13 -19.28 0.69
CA ILE A 123 -1.96 -19.93 0.07
C ILE A 123 -1.49 -21.11 0.91
N ARG A 124 -1.48 -20.99 2.25
CA ARG A 124 -1.11 -22.09 3.14
C ARG A 124 -2.09 -23.26 3.08
N GLN A 125 -3.38 -23.00 2.92
CA GLN A 125 -4.38 -24.06 2.77
C GLN A 125 -4.23 -24.78 1.41
N GLU A 126 -3.95 -24.03 0.35
CA GLU A 126 -3.79 -24.57 -1.00
C GLU A 126 -2.46 -25.29 -1.21
N ASN A 127 -1.43 -24.90 -0.45
CA ASN A 127 -0.07 -25.40 -0.58
C ASN A 127 0.48 -25.87 0.78
N SER A 128 -0.30 -26.68 1.50
CA SER A 128 0.04 -27.14 2.85
C SER A 128 1.44 -27.71 2.96
N ASP A 129 1.90 -28.41 1.93
CA ASP A 129 3.20 -29.10 1.88
C ASP A 129 4.39 -28.14 1.76
N TRP A 130 4.16 -26.84 1.49
CA TRP A 130 5.21 -25.81 1.42
C TRP A 130 5.49 -25.15 2.75
N PHE A 131 4.61 -25.33 3.73
CA PHE A 131 4.72 -24.73 5.05
C PHE A 131 5.05 -25.81 6.08
N SER A 132 6.05 -25.55 6.94
CA SER A 132 6.29 -26.39 8.11
C SER A 132 5.13 -26.24 9.11
N GLU A 133 4.74 -27.34 9.76
CA GLU A 133 3.96 -27.27 10.98
C GLU A 133 4.86 -26.63 12.05
N GLU A 134 4.42 -25.48 12.58
CA GLU A 134 5.04 -24.84 13.74
C GLU A 134 4.42 -25.39 15.02
#